data_AF-K2GBU8-F1
#
_entry.id   AF-K2GBU8-F1
#
_cell.length_a   1.000
_cell.length_b   1.000
_cell.length_c   1.000
_cell.angle_alpha   90.00
_cell.angle_beta   90.00
_cell.angle_gamma   90.00
#
_symmetry.space_group_name_H-M   'P 1'
#
loop_
_entity.id
_entity.type
_entity.pdbx_description
1 polymer ?
#
loop_
_entity_poly.entity_id
_entity_poly.type
_entity_poly.pdbx_seq_one_letter_code
_entity_poly.pdbx_strand_id
1 'polypeptide(L)'
;MIVVAGLFIVAESMMYFMILNVWYKTWDFIKLDWLMLPLVGILSLGGGVYFLYKFRKNKGQLVCDVTSIEHQRKTTSKIKDIATRPLNIIGAFIIIGLAFSVNIIEFACSVGLAQSFTKILELNDLSFWTQQWYTGIYTLFYMVDDFIVFGLAIFGYRKFYQFGAKYSNLALLIGGIILIILGILMMSGKNVFVF
;
A
#
# COMPACT_ATOMS: atom_id res chain seq x y z
N MET A 1 5.95 17.38 6.95
CA MET A 1 6.09 16.05 6.32
C MET A 1 6.47 15.00 7.35
N ILE A 2 7.59 15.14 8.08
CA ILE A 2 8.00 14.17 9.12
C ILE A 2 6.91 13.96 10.19
N VAL A 3 6.32 15.03 10.73
CA VAL A 3 5.26 14.92 11.77
C VAL A 3 4.02 14.18 11.26
N VAL A 4 3.63 14.40 10.00
CA VAL A 4 2.46 13.76 9.40
C VAL A 4 2.74 12.28 9.10
N ALA A 5 3.92 11.97 8.56
CA ALA A 5 4.34 10.60 8.30
C ALA A 5 4.51 9.80 9.61
N GLY A 6 5.09 10.41 10.64
CA GLY A 6 5.20 9.77 11.97
C GLY A 6 3.85 9.48 12.60
N LEU A 7 2.89 10.43 12.52
CA LEU A 7 1.53 10.21 12.99
C LEU A 7 0.80 9.11 12.20
N PHE A 8 1.02 9.05 10.89
CA PHE A 8 0.46 8.00 10.04
C PHE A 8 0.96 6.61 10.46
N ILE A 9 2.27 6.42 10.57
CA ILE A 9 2.86 5.12 10.93
C ILE A 9 2.44 4.69 12.34
N VAL A 10 2.38 5.62 13.30
CA VAL A 10 1.92 5.30 14.67
C VAL A 10 0.45 4.90 14.68
N ALA A 11 -0.41 5.67 14.00
CA ALA A 11 -1.84 5.35 13.92
C ALA A 11 -2.08 4.00 13.24
N GLU A 12 -1.33 3.71 12.18
CA GLU A 12 -1.37 2.45 11.48
C GLU A 12 -0.88 1.29 12.34
N SER A 13 0.27 1.44 13.01
CA SER A 13 0.82 0.44 13.94
C SER A 13 -0.20 0.08 15.03
N MET A 14 -0.85 1.09 15.61
CA MET A 14 -1.88 0.88 16.62
C MET A 14 -3.10 0.16 16.05
N MET A 15 -3.56 0.58 14.86
CA MET A 15 -4.67 -0.06 14.18
C MET A 15 -4.34 -1.53 13.92
N TYR A 16 -3.21 -1.83 13.27
CA TYR A 16 -2.79 -3.19 12.92
C TYR A 16 -2.65 -4.08 14.16
N PHE A 17 -2.04 -3.57 15.24
CA PHE A 17 -1.91 -4.29 16.50
C PHE A 17 -3.28 -4.62 17.14
N MET A 18 -4.23 -3.67 17.11
CA MET A 18 -5.61 -3.93 17.55
C MET A 18 -6.31 -4.95 16.66
N ILE A 19 -6.06 -4.91 15.35
CA ILE A 19 -6.68 -5.84 14.40
C ILE A 19 -6.23 -7.28 14.67
N LEU A 20 -4.93 -7.50 14.87
CA LEU A 20 -4.38 -8.82 15.20
C LEU A 20 -4.89 -9.36 16.54
N ASN A 21 -5.20 -8.49 17.49
CA ASN A 21 -5.68 -8.88 18.83
C ASN A 21 -7.20 -9.08 18.90
N VAL A 22 -7.98 -8.20 18.27
CA VAL A 22 -9.44 -8.10 18.43
C VAL A 22 -10.18 -8.60 17.20
N TRP A 23 -9.77 -8.16 16.01
CA TRP A 23 -10.57 -8.37 14.80
C TRP A 23 -10.44 -9.80 14.28
N TYR A 24 -9.26 -10.42 14.40
CA TYR A 24 -9.00 -11.71 13.78
C TYR A 24 -9.90 -12.85 14.31
N LYS A 25 -10.11 -12.94 15.64
CA LYS A 25 -11.05 -13.91 16.25
C LYS A 25 -12.48 -13.77 15.69
N THR A 26 -12.86 -12.57 15.26
CA THR A 26 -14.18 -12.27 14.69
C THR A 26 -14.26 -12.63 13.20
N TRP A 27 -13.15 -12.48 12.46
CA TRP A 27 -13.07 -12.77 11.03
C TRP A 27 -13.01 -14.29 10.74
N ASP A 28 -12.27 -15.05 11.55
CA ASP A 28 -12.21 -16.52 11.46
C ASP A 28 -13.61 -17.16 11.64
N PHE A 29 -14.46 -16.53 12.46
CA PHE A 29 -15.85 -16.95 12.68
C PHE A 29 -16.73 -16.78 11.43
N ILE A 30 -16.43 -15.80 10.57
CA ILE A 30 -17.24 -15.45 9.38
C ILE A 30 -16.64 -16.08 8.10
N LYS A 31 -15.43 -16.68 8.19
CA LYS A 31 -14.65 -17.20 7.04
C LYS A 31 -14.51 -16.19 5.89
N LEU A 32 -14.58 -14.88 6.16
CA LEU A 32 -14.72 -13.84 5.13
C LEU A 32 -13.56 -13.77 4.12
N ASP A 33 -12.47 -14.48 4.43
CA ASP A 33 -11.29 -14.72 3.59
C ASP A 33 -11.66 -15.31 2.21
N TRP A 34 -12.71 -16.14 2.12
CA TRP A 34 -13.18 -16.73 0.86
C TRP A 34 -13.65 -15.67 -0.16
N LEU A 35 -14.06 -14.50 0.35
CA LEU A 35 -14.53 -13.37 -0.45
C LEU A 35 -13.43 -12.32 -0.63
N MET A 36 -12.62 -12.04 0.39
CA MET A 36 -11.59 -10.99 0.31
C MET A 36 -10.42 -11.37 -0.59
N LEU A 37 -9.89 -12.60 -0.50
CA LEU A 37 -8.78 -13.04 -1.35
C LEU A 37 -9.04 -12.89 -2.86
N PRO A 38 -10.19 -13.36 -3.42
CA PRO A 38 -10.46 -13.19 -4.85
C PRO A 38 -10.71 -11.73 -5.23
N LEU A 39 -11.32 -10.91 -4.35
CA LEU A 39 -11.52 -9.48 -4.62
C LEU A 39 -10.18 -8.74 -4.76
N VAL A 40 -9.25 -8.97 -3.84
CA VAL A 40 -7.90 -8.38 -3.90
C VAL A 40 -7.13 -8.93 -5.11
N GLY A 41 -7.26 -10.22 -5.41
CA GLY A 41 -6.66 -10.83 -6.61
C GLY A 41 -7.15 -10.16 -7.91
N ILE A 42 -8.45 -9.93 -8.05
CA ILE A 42 -9.03 -9.21 -9.19
C ILE A 42 -8.52 -7.78 -9.27
N LEU A 43 -8.44 -7.08 -8.13
CA LEU A 43 -7.93 -5.71 -8.07
C LEU A 43 -6.45 -5.65 -8.49
N SER A 44 -5.63 -6.60 -8.04
CA SER A 44 -4.22 -6.73 -8.43
C SER A 44 -4.06 -7.03 -9.92
N LEU A 45 -4.90 -7.91 -10.49
CA LEU A 45 -4.90 -8.17 -11.94
C LEU A 45 -5.30 -6.93 -12.74
N GLY A 46 -6.37 -6.25 -12.33
CA GLY A 46 -6.83 -5.01 -12.96
C GLY A 46 -5.75 -3.93 -12.93
N GLY A 47 -5.12 -3.73 -11.77
CA GLY A 47 -4.01 -2.80 -11.59
C GLY A 47 -2.79 -3.16 -12.45
N GLY A 48 -2.40 -4.44 -12.47
CA GLY A 48 -1.26 -4.92 -13.25
C GLY A 48 -1.47 -4.79 -14.76
N VAL A 49 -2.66 -5.13 -15.26
CA VAL A 49 -3.04 -4.92 -16.67
C VAL A 49 -3.05 -3.44 -17.02
N TYR A 50 -3.57 -2.58 -16.14
CA TYR A 50 -3.56 -1.13 -16.33
C TYR A 50 -2.13 -0.57 -16.39
N PHE A 51 -1.22 -1.04 -15.53
CA PHE A 51 0.19 -0.63 -15.55
C PHE A 51 0.91 -1.07 -16.82
N LEU A 52 0.68 -2.29 -17.30
CA LEU A 52 1.21 -2.76 -18.58
C LEU A 52 0.62 -2.03 -19.79
N TYR A 53 -0.68 -1.72 -19.76
CA TYR A 53 -1.33 -0.89 -20.78
C TYR A 53 -0.68 0.49 -20.84
N LYS A 54 -0.47 1.13 -19.68
CA LYS A 54 0.19 2.44 -19.58
C LYS A 54 1.64 2.39 -20.04
N PHE A 55 2.39 1.35 -19.69
CA PHE A 55 3.73 1.11 -20.22
C PHE A 55 3.73 1.00 -21.75
N ARG A 56 2.77 0.26 -22.32
CA ARG A 56 2.65 0.09 -23.78
C ARG A 56 2.24 1.38 -24.49
N LYS A 57 1.33 2.17 -23.91
CA LYS A 57 0.94 3.50 -24.42
C LYS A 57 2.11 4.49 -24.38
N ASN A 58 3.00 4.37 -23.39
CA ASN A 58 4.16 5.24 -23.20
C ASN A 58 5.43 4.80 -23.96
N LYS A 59 5.34 3.85 -24.91
CA LYS A 59 6.48 3.34 -25.72
C LYS A 59 6.99 4.36 -26.76
N GLY A 60 7.49 5.52 -26.32
CA GLY A 60 8.22 6.45 -27.19
C GLY A 60 8.10 7.93 -26.85
N GLN A 61 7.14 8.33 -26.03
CA GLN A 61 7.02 9.71 -25.57
C GLN A 61 6.57 9.71 -24.10
N LEU A 62 7.48 10.08 -23.21
CA LEU A 62 7.15 10.53 -21.86
C LEU A 62 6.77 12.01 -21.93
N VAL A 63 5.72 12.31 -22.69
CA VAL A 63 4.94 13.50 -22.41
C VAL A 63 3.76 12.98 -21.63
N CYS A 64 3.52 13.58 -20.48
CA CYS A 64 2.29 13.41 -19.76
C CYS A 64 1.12 13.50 -20.75
N ASP A 65 0.00 12.83 -20.47
CA ASP A 65 -1.29 13.05 -21.14
C ASP A 65 -1.83 14.50 -20.88
N VAL A 66 -0.96 15.48 -20.61
CA VAL A 66 -1.18 16.92 -20.71
C VAL A 66 -0.41 17.44 -21.90
N THR A 67 -1.15 17.62 -22.98
CA THR A 67 -1.00 18.69 -23.95
C THR A 67 -0.21 19.89 -23.40
N SER A 68 0.94 20.19 -24.02
CA SER A 68 1.78 21.38 -23.86
C SER A 68 2.46 21.64 -22.49
N ILE A 69 3.76 21.95 -22.57
CA ILE A 69 4.62 22.41 -21.47
C ILE A 69 4.02 23.65 -20.75
N GLU A 70 3.20 24.43 -21.47
CA GLU A 70 2.47 25.58 -20.97
C GLU A 70 1.43 25.18 -19.89
N HIS A 71 0.67 24.09 -20.11
CA HIS A 71 -0.31 23.59 -19.14
C HIS A 71 0.36 22.93 -17.93
N GLN A 72 1.51 22.27 -18.11
CA GLN A 72 2.28 21.71 -17.01
C GLN A 72 2.83 22.81 -16.09
N ARG A 73 3.36 23.91 -16.65
CA ARG A 73 3.78 25.09 -15.88
C ARG A 73 2.61 25.77 -15.17
N LYS A 74 1.47 25.96 -15.84
CA LYS A 74 0.25 26.56 -15.25
C LYS A 74 -0.37 25.71 -14.15
N THR A 75 -0.35 24.39 -14.30
CA THR A 75 -0.87 23.45 -13.30
C THR A 75 0.08 23.33 -12.12
N THR A 76 1.39 23.26 -12.38
CA THR A 76 2.40 23.26 -11.32
C THR A 76 2.40 24.58 -10.55
N SER A 77 2.24 25.74 -11.23
CA SER A 77 2.13 27.03 -10.56
C SER A 77 0.87 27.14 -9.72
N LYS A 78 -0.30 26.70 -10.24
CA LYS A 78 -1.55 26.65 -9.46
C LYS A 78 -1.47 25.69 -8.27
N ILE A 79 -0.87 24.51 -8.44
CA ILE A 79 -0.65 23.55 -7.34
C ILE A 79 0.31 24.15 -6.32
N LYS A 80 1.35 24.85 -6.76
CA LYS A 80 2.31 25.54 -5.88
C LYS A 80 1.62 26.68 -5.12
N ASP A 81 0.71 27.40 -5.75
CA ASP A 81 -0.08 28.48 -5.15
C ASP A 81 -1.17 27.98 -4.18
N ILE A 82 -1.67 26.75 -4.40
CA ILE A 82 -2.56 26.03 -3.48
C ILE A 82 -1.75 25.41 -2.31
N ALA A 83 -0.54 24.95 -2.58
CA ALA A 83 0.36 24.33 -1.58
C ALA A 83 1.08 25.36 -0.70
N THR A 84 1.22 26.62 -1.13
CA THR A 84 1.71 27.74 -0.30
C THR A 84 0.62 28.34 0.58
N ARG A 85 -0.66 28.04 0.34
CA ARG A 85 -1.72 28.39 1.27
C ARG A 85 -1.64 27.48 2.51
N PRO A 86 -1.91 28.02 3.71
CA PRO A 86 -1.96 27.21 4.93
C PRO A 86 -2.92 26.04 4.71
N LEU A 87 -2.55 24.86 5.24
CA LEU A 87 -3.31 23.61 5.13
C LEU A 87 -4.81 23.86 5.30
N ASN A 88 -5.51 23.91 4.16
CA ASN A 88 -6.95 24.08 4.16
C ASN A 88 -7.57 22.77 4.66
N ILE A 89 -8.71 22.84 5.36
CA ILE A 89 -9.40 21.66 5.94
C ILE A 89 -9.60 20.57 4.86
N ILE A 90 -9.86 20.98 3.61
CA ILE A 90 -10.00 20.11 2.44
C ILE A 90 -8.71 19.32 2.14
N GLY A 91 -7.54 19.97 2.24
CA GLY A 91 -6.25 19.30 2.05
C GLY A 91 -5.98 18.26 3.12
N ALA A 92 -6.36 18.54 4.37
CA ALA A 92 -6.29 17.56 5.45
C ALA A 92 -7.23 16.36 5.19
N PHE A 93 -8.46 16.60 4.76
CA PHE A 93 -9.40 15.52 4.39
C PHE A 93 -8.90 14.64 3.24
N ILE A 94 -8.28 15.24 2.21
CA ILE A 94 -7.70 14.47 1.09
C ILE A 94 -6.54 13.60 1.59
N ILE A 95 -5.65 14.15 2.43
CA ILE A 95 -4.52 13.40 2.98
C ILE A 95 -5.02 12.24 3.85
N ILE A 96 -5.99 12.49 4.73
CA ILE A 96 -6.60 11.45 5.58
C ILE A 96 -7.30 10.39 4.72
N GLY A 97 -8.05 10.79 3.69
CA GLY A 97 -8.73 9.87 2.79
C GLY A 97 -7.76 8.98 2.01
N LEU A 98 -6.66 9.57 1.51
CA LEU A 98 -5.60 8.82 0.83
C LEU A 98 -4.90 7.85 1.79
N ALA A 99 -4.53 8.34 2.97
CA ALA A 99 -3.92 7.57 4.05
C ALA A 99 -4.76 6.35 4.42
N PHE A 100 -6.05 6.55 4.67
CA PHE A 100 -6.97 5.47 5.05
C PHE A 100 -7.21 4.46 3.91
N SER A 101 -7.29 4.95 2.67
CA SER A 101 -7.49 4.08 1.50
C SER A 101 -6.28 3.16 1.26
N VAL A 102 -5.06 3.71 1.37
CA VAL A 102 -3.83 2.92 1.23
C VAL A 102 -3.76 1.87 2.32
N ASN A 103 -4.02 2.26 3.57
CA ASN A 103 -4.02 1.36 4.72
C ASN A 103 -4.98 0.17 4.57
N ILE A 104 -6.20 0.42 4.09
CA ILE A 104 -7.18 -0.66 3.83
C ILE A 104 -6.69 -1.61 2.74
N ILE A 105 -6.14 -1.08 1.65
CA ILE A 105 -5.66 -1.90 0.53
C ILE A 105 -4.45 -2.73 0.97
N GLU A 106 -3.53 -2.13 1.72
CA GLU A 106 -2.34 -2.79 2.22
C GLU A 106 -2.69 -3.91 3.22
N PHE A 107 -3.59 -3.61 4.15
CA PHE A 107 -4.14 -4.60 5.07
C PHE A 107 -4.80 -5.77 4.31
N ALA A 108 -5.59 -5.48 3.28
CA ALA A 108 -6.25 -6.50 2.46
C ALA A 108 -5.26 -7.35 1.65
N CYS A 109 -4.16 -6.76 1.15
CA CYS A 109 -3.09 -7.48 0.46
C CYS A 109 -2.26 -8.36 1.39
N SER A 110 -2.15 -7.99 2.68
CA SER A 110 -1.34 -8.68 3.68
C SER A 110 -2.14 -9.59 4.63
N VAL A 111 -3.47 -9.67 4.45
CA VAL A 111 -4.38 -10.42 5.35
C VAL A 111 -3.99 -11.89 5.51
N GLY A 112 -3.52 -12.54 4.43
CA GLY A 112 -3.13 -13.95 4.47
C GLY A 112 -1.90 -14.22 5.34
N LEU A 113 -0.96 -13.27 5.41
CA LEU A 113 0.22 -13.38 6.27
C LEU A 113 -0.18 -13.21 7.74
N ALA A 114 -1.05 -12.24 8.04
CA ALA A 114 -1.59 -12.02 9.37
C ALA A 114 -2.35 -13.25 9.89
N GLN A 115 -3.18 -13.85 9.03
CA GLN A 115 -3.94 -15.08 9.28
C GLN A 115 -3.05 -16.28 9.60
N SER A 116 -2.03 -16.51 8.79
CA SER A 116 -1.09 -17.61 9.03
C SER A 116 -0.36 -17.43 10.37
N PHE A 117 0.04 -16.20 10.68
CA PHE A 117 0.74 -15.88 11.93
C PHE A 117 -0.14 -16.12 13.16
N THR A 118 -1.37 -15.59 13.18
CA THR A 118 -2.29 -15.78 14.31
C THR A 118 -2.67 -17.25 14.49
N LYS A 119 -2.81 -18.00 13.40
CA LYS A 119 -3.10 -19.44 13.49
C LYS A 119 -1.97 -20.22 14.14
N ILE A 120 -0.72 -19.90 13.81
CA ILE A 120 0.46 -20.51 14.45
C ILE A 120 0.49 -20.19 15.95
N LEU A 121 0.17 -18.95 16.34
CA LEU A 121 0.09 -18.56 17.75
C LEU A 121 -0.98 -19.34 18.52
N GLU A 122 -2.14 -19.57 17.90
CA GLU A 122 -3.24 -20.36 18.49
C GLU A 122 -2.87 -21.85 18.63
N LEU A 123 -2.22 -22.43 17.62
CA LEU A 123 -1.79 -23.85 17.64
C LEU A 123 -0.75 -24.15 18.73
N ASN A 124 0.02 -23.15 19.15
CA ASN A 124 1.05 -23.30 20.18
C ASN A 124 0.55 -23.01 21.60
N ASP A 125 -0.74 -22.67 21.79
CA ASP A 125 -1.38 -22.39 23.09
C ASP A 125 -0.51 -21.52 24.03
N LEU A 126 0.00 -20.41 23.47
CA LEU A 126 0.93 -19.54 24.18
C LEU A 126 0.23 -18.73 25.27
N SER A 127 0.96 -18.43 26.35
CA SER A 127 0.48 -17.50 27.38
C SER A 127 0.18 -16.12 26.78
N PHE A 128 -0.79 -15.40 27.35
CA PHE A 128 -1.22 -14.08 26.87
C PHE A 128 -0.03 -13.11 26.67
N TRP A 129 0.91 -13.08 27.62
CA TRP A 129 2.08 -12.19 27.55
C TRP A 129 3.03 -12.55 26.40
N THR A 130 3.26 -13.85 26.19
CA THR A 130 4.09 -14.34 25.08
C THR A 130 3.43 -14.03 23.73
N GLN A 131 2.11 -14.16 23.64
CA GLN A 131 1.34 -13.81 22.45
C GLN A 131 1.48 -12.32 22.12
N GLN A 132 1.31 -11.43 23.11
CA GLN A 132 1.46 -9.98 22.89
C GLN A 132 2.86 -9.60 22.42
N TRP A 133 3.90 -10.26 22.96
CA TRP A 133 5.28 -10.03 22.56
C TRP A 133 5.51 -10.38 21.08
N TYR A 134 5.07 -11.57 20.65
CA TYR A 134 5.19 -11.98 19.25
C TYR A 134 4.37 -11.09 18.31
N THR A 135 3.15 -10.71 18.70
CA THR A 135 2.31 -9.78 17.92
C THR A 135 2.96 -8.40 17.79
N GLY A 136 3.62 -7.91 18.84
CA GLY A 136 4.38 -6.67 18.81
C GLY A 136 5.57 -6.74 17.85
N ILE A 137 6.34 -7.82 17.89
CA ILE A 137 7.45 -8.07 16.95
C ILE A 137 6.93 -8.12 15.51
N TYR A 138 5.85 -8.87 15.26
CA TYR A 138 5.23 -8.95 13.94
C TYR A 138 4.84 -7.55 13.42
N THR A 139 4.17 -6.77 14.27
CA THR A 139 3.74 -5.40 13.91
C THR A 139 4.93 -4.50 13.61
N LEU A 140 6.02 -4.62 14.36
CA LEU A 140 7.24 -3.83 14.10
C LEU A 140 7.83 -4.12 12.72
N PHE A 141 7.94 -5.40 12.34
CA PHE A 141 8.46 -5.79 11.03
C PHE A 141 7.52 -5.47 9.89
N TYR A 142 6.22 -5.55 10.13
CA TYR A 142 5.20 -5.13 9.18
C TYR A 142 5.35 -3.65 8.80
N MET A 143 5.76 -2.77 9.73
CA MET A 143 5.89 -1.33 9.48
C MET A 143 7.21 -0.92 8.78
N VAL A 144 8.14 -1.86 8.56
CA VAL A 144 9.50 -1.55 8.08
C VAL A 144 9.49 -1.01 6.65
N ASP A 145 8.71 -1.60 5.76
CA ASP A 145 8.62 -1.14 4.38
C ASP A 145 8.03 0.28 4.29
N ASP A 146 7.10 0.59 5.17
CA ASP A 146 6.50 1.91 5.30
C ASP A 146 7.53 2.98 5.73
N PHE A 147 8.36 2.66 6.74
CA PHE A 147 9.50 3.50 7.10
C PHE A 147 10.47 3.70 5.93
N ILE A 148 10.70 2.67 5.11
CA ILE A 148 11.57 2.75 3.93
C ILE A 148 10.95 3.66 2.87
N VAL A 149 9.66 3.49 2.55
CA VAL A 149 8.96 4.27 1.51
C VAL A 149 8.88 5.74 1.91
N PHE A 150 8.48 6.05 3.14
CA PHE A 150 8.44 7.43 3.64
C PHE A 150 9.85 8.04 3.78
N GLY A 151 10.84 7.24 4.20
CA GLY A 151 12.24 7.65 4.21
C GLY A 151 12.72 8.05 2.82
N LEU A 152 12.48 7.21 1.81
CA LEU A 152 12.81 7.50 0.41
C LEU A 152 12.05 8.73 -0.11
N ALA A 153 10.81 8.96 0.31
CA ALA A 153 10.05 10.14 -0.10
C ALA A 153 10.65 11.44 0.45
N ILE A 154 11.09 11.45 1.71
CA ILE A 154 11.67 12.63 2.37
C ILE A 154 13.08 12.92 1.85
N PHE A 155 13.93 11.89 1.74
CA PHE A 155 15.33 12.05 1.34
C PHE A 155 15.55 12.03 -0.19
N GLY A 156 14.69 11.34 -0.94
CA GLY A 156 14.85 11.10 -2.38
C GLY A 156 14.35 12.23 -3.29
N TYR A 157 13.55 13.17 -2.77
CA TYR A 157 12.83 14.16 -3.59
C TYR A 157 13.72 14.97 -4.54
N ARG A 158 14.98 15.23 -4.18
CA ARG A 158 15.93 15.98 -5.03
C ARG A 158 16.56 15.15 -6.17
N LYS A 159 16.67 13.83 -6.04
CA LYS A 159 17.40 12.97 -6.99
C LYS A 159 16.50 12.34 -8.06
N PHE A 160 15.21 12.15 -7.75
CA PHE A 160 14.24 11.54 -8.67
C PHE A 160 13.83 12.44 -9.84
N TYR A 161 13.99 13.77 -9.76
CA TYR A 161 13.50 14.67 -10.81
C TYR A 161 14.28 14.57 -12.14
N GLN A 162 15.58 14.23 -12.11
CA GLN A 162 16.41 14.15 -13.32
C GLN A 162 16.49 12.75 -13.95
N PHE A 163 16.34 11.67 -13.16
CA PHE A 163 16.37 10.29 -13.66
C PHE A 163 14.99 9.61 -13.70
N GLY A 164 13.98 10.20 -13.07
CA GLY A 164 12.68 9.58 -12.83
C GLY A 164 11.93 9.15 -14.10
N ALA A 165 12.16 9.79 -15.24
CA ALA A 165 11.49 9.45 -16.49
C ALA A 165 11.77 8.00 -16.97
N LYS A 166 13.04 7.59 -17.03
CA LYS A 166 13.42 6.24 -17.49
C LYS A 166 13.10 5.16 -16.45
N TYR A 167 13.31 5.47 -15.17
CA TYR A 167 13.00 4.56 -14.06
C TYR A 167 11.50 4.40 -13.82
N SER A 168 10.68 5.43 -14.06
CA SER A 168 9.22 5.35 -13.89
C SER A 168 8.58 4.41 -14.92
N ASN A 169 9.01 4.44 -16.18
CA ASN A 169 8.53 3.48 -17.18
C ASN A 169 8.96 2.04 -16.84
N LEU A 170 10.19 1.84 -16.38
CA LEU A 170 10.65 0.51 -15.94
C LEU A 170 9.86 0.02 -14.71
N ALA A 171 9.58 0.91 -13.75
CA ALA A 171 8.77 0.61 -12.58
C ALA A 171 7.32 0.24 -12.95
N LEU A 172 6.73 0.88 -13.96
CA LEU A 172 5.40 0.49 -14.47
C LEU A 172 5.39 -0.92 -15.04
N LEU A 173 6.44 -1.30 -15.80
CA LEU A 173 6.54 -2.65 -16.35
C LEU A 173 6.78 -3.69 -15.26
N ILE A 174 7.79 -3.49 -14.40
CA ILE A 174 8.14 -4.45 -13.35
C ILE A 174 7.00 -4.57 -12.33
N GLY A 175 6.45 -3.45 -11.87
CA GLY A 175 5.32 -3.42 -10.94
C GLY A 175 4.07 -4.07 -11.54
N GLY A 176 3.79 -3.81 -12.83
CA GLY A 176 2.67 -4.44 -13.52
C GLY A 176 2.80 -5.97 -13.62
N ILE A 177 4.00 -6.48 -13.93
CA ILE A 177 4.27 -7.93 -13.97
C ILE A 177 4.10 -8.55 -12.58
N ILE A 178 4.68 -7.93 -11.54
CA ILE A 178 4.58 -8.43 -10.16
C ILE A 178 3.11 -8.48 -9.71
N LEU A 179 2.33 -7.42 -9.97
CA LEU A 179 0.90 -7.38 -9.62
C LEU A 179 0.08 -8.45 -10.35
N ILE A 180 0.39 -8.74 -11.61
CA ILE A 180 -0.28 -9.84 -12.34
C ILE A 180 0.07 -11.19 -11.74
N ILE A 181 1.35 -11.44 -11.46
CA ILE A 181 1.79 -12.71 -10.85
C ILE A 181 1.10 -12.90 -9.49
N LEU A 182 1.11 -11.87 -8.64
CA LEU A 182 0.42 -11.89 -7.34
C LEU A 182 -1.09 -12.14 -7.49
N GLY A 183 -1.75 -11.45 -8.41
CA GLY A 183 -3.17 -11.63 -8.66
C GLY A 183 -3.53 -13.04 -9.13
N ILE A 184 -2.71 -13.63 -10.02
CA ILE A 184 -2.87 -15.03 -10.47
C ILE A 184 -2.68 -16.00 -9.30
N LEU A 185 -1.65 -15.79 -8.47
CA LEU A 185 -1.38 -16.64 -7.31
C LEU A 185 -2.53 -16.59 -6.29
N MET A 186 -3.06 -15.40 -6.01
CA MET A 186 -4.20 -15.25 -5.09
C MET A 186 -5.48 -15.89 -5.64
N MET A 187 -5.75 -15.79 -6.95
CA MET A 187 -6.92 -16.43 -7.57
C MET A 187 -6.77 -17.95 -7.71
N SER A 188 -5.56 -18.45 -7.95
CA SER A 188 -5.28 -19.90 -8.05
C SER A 188 -5.16 -20.56 -6.67
N GLY A 189 -5.02 -19.74 -5.62
CA GLY A 189 -4.75 -20.15 -4.24
C GLY A 189 -5.87 -20.91 -3.53
N LYS A 190 -7.02 -21.20 -4.16
CA LYS A 190 -8.06 -22.07 -3.58
C LYS A 190 -7.52 -23.42 -3.09
N ASN A 191 -6.34 -23.85 -3.54
CA ASN A 191 -5.67 -25.10 -3.10
C ASN A 191 -4.24 -24.92 -2.52
N VAL A 192 -3.70 -23.71 -2.37
CA VAL A 192 -2.27 -23.50 -1.97
C VAL A 192 -2.11 -22.72 -0.67
N PHE A 193 -3.05 -21.84 -0.31
CA PHE A 193 -3.00 -21.04 0.92
C PHE A 193 -4.05 -21.42 1.96
N VAL A 194 -4.84 -22.46 1.69
CA VAL A 194 -5.80 -23.01 2.65
C VAL A 194 -5.07 -24.05 3.49
N PHE A 195 -4.50 -23.60 4.60
CA PHE A 195 -4.28 -24.42 5.79
C PHE A 195 -5.39 -24.10 6.80
#